data_AF-A0A198UDN6-F1
#
_entry.id   AF-A0A198UDN6-F1
#
_cell.length_a   1.000
_cell.length_b   1.000
_cell.length_c   1.000
_cell.angle_alpha   90.00
_cell.angle_beta   90.00
_cell.angle_gamma   90.00
#
_symmetry.space_group_name_H-M   'P 1'
#
loop_
_entity.id
_entity.type
_entity.pdbx_description
1 polymer ?
#
loop_
_entity_poly.entity_id
_entity_poly.type
_entity_poly.pdbx_seq_one_letter_code
_entity_poly.pdbx_strand_id
1 'polypeptide(L)'
;MDFVDAEPTLENYWRAIILFGKNTASYKFALAKSLIDVSLERKSDLITLDDLALPYALHLTEHLKHSPKQSTNKNVGKFIQACRDYNEHLIS
;
A
#
# COMPACT_ATOMS: atom_id res chain seq x y z
N MET A 1 -13.08 2.48 -25.85
CA MET A 1 -13.32 2.85 -24.44
C MET A 1 -12.11 3.63 -24.00
N ASP A 2 -12.24 4.94 -23.92
CA ASP A 2 -11.15 5.78 -23.44
C ASP A 2 -11.01 5.57 -21.94
N PHE A 3 -9.79 5.26 -21.52
CA PHE A 3 -9.39 5.04 -20.12
C PHE A 3 -9.66 6.25 -19.20
N VAL A 4 -10.02 7.39 -19.78
CA VAL A 4 -10.21 8.69 -19.13
C VAL A 4 -11.69 9.03 -18.91
N ASP A 5 -12.61 8.26 -19.49
CA ASP A 5 -14.07 8.52 -19.41
C ASP A 5 -14.69 7.94 -18.12
N ALA A 6 -13.97 8.09 -17.00
CA ALA A 6 -14.44 7.64 -15.70
C ALA A 6 -15.43 8.65 -15.14
N GLU A 7 -16.68 8.24 -14.91
CA GLU A 7 -17.64 9.05 -14.18
C GLU A 7 -17.03 9.58 -12.87
N PRO A 8 -17.27 10.84 -12.49
CA PRO A 8 -16.68 11.46 -11.30
C PRO A 8 -17.31 10.95 -10.00
N THR A 9 -17.17 9.66 -9.73
CA THR A 9 -17.59 9.02 -8.48
C THR A 9 -16.46 9.07 -7.47
N LEU A 10 -16.79 9.07 -6.18
CA LEU A 10 -15.81 9.02 -5.09
C LEU A 10 -14.85 7.82 -5.23
N GLU A 11 -15.41 6.69 -5.65
CA GLU A 11 -14.66 5.48 -5.93
C GLU A 11 -13.65 5.64 -7.07
N ASN A 12 -14.03 6.29 -8.17
CA ASN A 12 -13.13 6.53 -9.29
C ASN A 12 -12.04 7.53 -8.92
N TYR A 13 -12.36 8.56 -8.13
CA TYR A 13 -11.35 9.46 -7.57
C TYR A 13 -10.36 8.72 -6.67
N TRP A 14 -10.85 7.84 -5.78
CA TRP A 14 -9.99 7.02 -4.92
C TRP A 14 -9.05 6.12 -5.73
N ARG A 15 -9.59 5.39 -6.71
CA ARG A 15 -8.78 4.54 -7.61
C ARG A 15 -7.76 5.37 -8.39
N ALA A 16 -8.13 6.55 -8.88
CA ALA A 16 -7.23 7.44 -9.61
C ALA A 16 -6.05 7.91 -8.75
N ILE A 17 -6.28 8.29 -7.49
CA ILE A 17 -5.21 8.69 -6.56
C ILE A 17 -4.20 7.55 -6.39
N ILE A 18 -4.68 6.31 -6.24
CA ILE A 18 -3.81 5.15 -6.07
C ILE A 18 -3.11 4.79 -7.38
N LEU A 19 -3.79 4.78 -8.51
CA LEU A 19 -3.23 4.35 -9.80
C LEU A 19 -2.24 5.37 -10.36
N PHE A 20 -2.56 6.67 -10.30
CA PHE A 20 -1.78 7.74 -10.89
C PHE A 20 -0.90 8.50 -9.90
N GLY A 21 -1.07 8.27 -8.60
CA GLY A 21 -0.13 8.74 -7.59
C GLY A 21 1.31 8.29 -7.89
N LYS A 22 2.29 9.09 -7.44
CA LYS A 22 3.72 8.92 -7.71
C LYS A 22 4.13 7.44 -7.68
N ASN A 23 4.83 7.01 -8.72
CA ASN A 23 5.11 5.59 -9.01
C ASN A 23 6.03 4.93 -7.97
N THR A 24 5.45 4.54 -6.85
CA THR A 24 6.06 3.74 -5.77
C THR A 24 5.18 2.50 -5.59
N ALA A 25 5.18 1.64 -6.63
CA ALA A 25 4.11 0.70 -6.97
C ALA A 25 3.41 0.08 -5.75
N SER A 26 4.10 -0.69 -4.90
CA SER A 26 3.39 -1.31 -3.77
C SER A 26 3.28 -0.49 -2.51
N TYR A 27 4.06 0.58 -2.35
CA TYR A 27 3.88 1.46 -1.19
C TYR A 27 2.46 2.04 -1.20
N LYS A 28 1.98 2.47 -2.36
CA LYS A 28 0.63 3.03 -2.51
C LYS A 28 -0.48 1.97 -2.48
N PHE A 29 -0.27 0.77 -3.02
CA PHE A 29 -1.26 -0.31 -2.95
C PHE A 29 -1.39 -0.89 -1.54
N ALA A 30 -0.28 -1.11 -0.83
CA ALA A 30 -0.28 -1.52 0.56
C ALA A 30 -0.97 -0.47 1.44
N LEU A 31 -0.65 0.81 1.23
CA LEU A 31 -1.27 1.94 1.93
C LEU A 31 -2.79 1.98 1.69
N ALA A 32 -3.21 1.90 0.42
CA ALA A 32 -4.61 1.89 0.05
C ALA A 32 -5.41 0.78 0.75
N LYS A 33 -4.87 -0.45 0.72
CA LYS A 33 -5.50 -1.60 1.36
C LYS A 33 -5.59 -1.42 2.87
N SER A 34 -4.52 -0.90 3.49
CA SER A 34 -4.50 -0.59 4.92
C SER A 34 -5.56 0.43 5.33
N LEU A 35 -5.74 1.48 4.53
CA LEU A 35 -6.74 2.51 4.80
C LEU A 35 -8.16 1.97 4.70
N ILE A 36 -8.43 1.07 3.76
CA ILE A 36 -9.71 0.36 3.66
C ILE A 36 -9.92 -0.49 4.92
N ASP A 37 -8.97 -1.35 5.27
CA ASP A 37 -9.11 -2.26 6.42
C ASP A 37 -9.31 -1.50 7.73
N VAL A 38 -8.51 -0.46 7.99
CA VAL A 38 -8.65 0.37 9.19
C VAL A 38 -10.00 1.10 9.21
N SER A 39 -10.49 1.59 8.07
CA SER A 39 -11.80 2.25 7.99
C SER A 39 -12.98 1.29 8.22
N LEU A 40 -12.81 0.01 7.92
CA LEU A 40 -13.83 -1.02 8.18
C LEU A 40 -13.89 -1.39 9.66
N GLU A 41 -12.73 -1.40 10.33
CA GLU A 41 -12.64 -1.69 11.76
C GLU A 41 -13.03 -0.50 12.64
N ARG A 42 -12.80 0.73 12.16
CA ARG A 42 -12.97 1.96 12.95
C ARG A 42 -14.06 2.86 12.37
N LYS A 43 -14.93 3.35 13.25
CA LYS A 43 -15.93 4.39 12.91
C LYS A 43 -15.37 5.80 13.14
N SER A 44 -14.12 6.04 12.75
CA SER A 44 -13.41 7.31 12.97
C SER A 44 -12.68 7.72 11.71
N ASP A 45 -12.84 8.99 11.34
CA ASP A 45 -12.11 9.60 10.21
C ASP A 45 -10.65 9.93 10.57
N LEU A 46 -10.31 9.92 11.87
CA LEU A 46 -8.94 10.07 12.34
C LEU A 46 -8.26 8.70 12.41
N ILE A 47 -7.19 8.54 11.62
CA ILE A 47 -6.29 7.38 11.60
C ILE A 47 -4.91 7.87 12.02
N THR A 48 -4.37 7.34 13.12
CA THR A 48 -3.00 7.65 13.56
C THR A 48 -1.98 6.79 12.79
N LEU A 49 -0.70 7.18 12.84
CA LEU A 49 0.36 6.36 12.25
C LEU A 49 0.49 5.00 12.93
N ASP A 50 0.25 4.91 14.24
CA ASP A 50 0.31 3.65 14.99
C ASP A 50 -0.79 2.68 14.53
N ASP A 51 -1.99 3.21 14.23
CA ASP A 51 -3.09 2.41 13.70
C ASP A 51 -2.77 1.83 12.32
N LEU A 52 -2.01 2.59 11.53
CA LEU A 52 -1.66 2.23 10.17
C LEU A 52 -0.43 1.32 10.09
N ALA A 53 0.50 1.45 11.04
CA ALA A 53 1.85 0.89 10.95
C ALA A 53 1.86 -0.63 10.69
N LEU A 54 1.12 -1.39 11.50
CA LEU A 54 1.08 -2.86 11.39
C LEU A 54 0.32 -3.33 10.15
N PRO A 55 -0.94 -2.91 9.88
CA PRO A 55 -1.65 -3.29 8.67
C PRO A 55 -0.85 -2.97 7.39
N TYR A 56 -0.20 -1.80 7.38
CA TYR A 56 0.63 -1.37 6.27
C TYR A 56 1.84 -2.26 6.04
N ALA A 57 2.59 -2.57 7.10
CA ALA A 57 3.74 -3.47 7.00
C ALA A 57 3.32 -4.86 6.49
N LEU A 58 2.21 -5.41 7.02
CA LEU A 58 1.70 -6.72 6.62
C LEU A 58 1.26 -6.73 5.15
N HIS A 59 0.46 -5.76 4.70
CA HIS A 59 0.06 -5.70 3.30
C HIS A 59 1.26 -5.52 2.38
N LEU A 60 2.23 -4.70 2.77
CA LEU A 60 3.45 -4.52 1.99
C LEU A 60 4.22 -5.83 1.86
N THR A 61 4.44 -6.57 2.97
CA THR A 61 5.10 -7.87 2.94
C THR A 61 4.39 -8.83 1.99
N GLU A 62 3.06 -8.89 2.01
CA GLU A 62 2.28 -9.74 1.12
C GLU A 62 2.41 -9.34 -0.37
N HIS A 63 2.42 -8.03 -0.65
CA HIS A 63 2.65 -7.52 -2.00
C HIS A 63 4.07 -7.88 -2.51
N LEU A 64 5.08 -7.88 -1.63
CA LEU A 64 6.46 -8.25 -2.01
C LEU A 64 6.55 -9.69 -2.55
N LYS A 65 5.72 -10.62 -2.05
CA LYS A 65 5.73 -12.02 -2.48
C LYS A 65 5.34 -12.19 -3.95
N HIS A 66 4.38 -11.39 -4.42
CA HIS A 66 3.82 -11.49 -5.76
C HIS A 66 4.48 -10.50 -6.75
N SER A 67 5.07 -9.43 -6.22
CA SER A 67 5.64 -8.35 -7.03
C SER A 67 6.93 -7.85 -6.36
N PRO A 68 8.09 -8.45 -6.66
CA PRO A 68 9.33 -8.14 -5.93
C PRO A 68 9.95 -6.76 -6.25
N LYS A 69 9.50 -6.11 -7.35
CA LYS A 69 10.01 -4.81 -7.82
C LYS A 69 9.14 -3.66 -7.31
N GLN A 70 9.63 -2.92 -6.32
CA GLN A 70 8.76 -2.15 -5.41
C GLN A 70 9.24 -0.73 -5.13
N SER A 71 10.45 -0.43 -5.60
CA SER A 71 11.04 0.90 -5.54
C SER A 71 11.61 1.24 -6.91
N THR A 72 11.56 2.52 -7.24
CA THR A 72 12.30 3.09 -8.36
C THR A 72 13.77 3.31 -8.00
N ASN A 73 14.12 3.22 -6.71
CA ASN A 73 15.49 3.30 -6.24
C ASN A 73 16.24 1.98 -6.52
N LYS A 74 17.50 2.12 -6.94
CA LYS A 74 18.41 0.97 -7.15
C LYS A 74 18.76 0.27 -5.84
N ASN A 75 18.79 1.02 -4.74
CA ASN A 75 19.10 0.49 -3.42
C ASN A 75 17.80 0.17 -2.67
N VAL A 76 17.72 -1.05 -2.15
CA VAL A 76 16.64 -1.49 -1.27
C VAL A 76 16.82 -0.81 0.09
N GLY A 77 15.82 -0.06 0.53
CA GLY A 77 15.86 0.59 1.85
C GLY A 77 15.68 -0.42 2.98
N LYS A 78 16.16 -0.08 4.20
CA LYS A 78 16.10 -0.94 5.39
C LYS A 78 14.71 -1.51 5.68
N PHE A 79 13.67 -0.72 5.48
CA PHE A 79 12.29 -1.14 5.70
C PHE A 79 11.84 -2.24 4.73
N ILE A 80 12.14 -2.11 3.43
CA ILE A 80 11.79 -3.15 2.45
C ILE A 80 12.60 -4.41 2.70
N GLN A 81 13.86 -4.27 3.13
CA GLN A 81 14.66 -5.42 3.52
C GLN A 81 14.01 -6.16 4.69
N ALA A 82 13.61 -5.46 5.76
CA ALA A 82 12.89 -6.07 6.88
C ALA A 82 11.61 -6.80 6.43
N CYS A 83 10.83 -6.21 5.52
CA CYS A 83 9.65 -6.88 4.98
C CYS A 83 9.98 -8.17 4.20
N ARG A 84 11.13 -8.22 3.50
CA ARG A 84 11.61 -9.44 2.83
C ARG A 84 12.08 -10.47 3.85
N ASP A 85 12.86 -10.04 4.81
CA ASP A 85 13.38 -10.89 5.89
C ASP A 85 12.22 -11.53 6.69
N TYR A 86 11.13 -10.78 6.93
CA TYR A 86 9.90 -11.30 7.53
C TYR A 86 9.24 -12.38 6.67
N ASN A 87 9.13 -12.15 5.35
CA ASN A 87 8.59 -13.14 4.42
C ASN A 87 9.46 -14.41 4.31
N GLU A 88 10.76 -14.28 4.54
CA GLU A 88 11.74 -15.38 4.57
C GLU A 88 11.84 -16.03 5.97
N HIS A 89 11.04 -15.59 6.94
CA HIS A 89 11.05 -16.06 8.33
C HIS A 89 12.39 -15.84 9.07
N LEU A 90 13.18 -14.86 8.63
CA LEU A 90 14.42 -14.46 9.28
C LEU A 90 14.17 -13.57 10.50
N ILE A 91 13.05 -12.85 10.51
CA ILE A 91 12.59 -11.99 11.61
C ILE A 91 11.09 -12.17 11.83
N SER A 92 10.61 -11.79 13.02
CA SER A 92 9.20 -11.86 13.46
C SER A 92 8.57 -10.48 13.59
#